data_AF-A0A7P0Z4M7-F1
#
_entry.id   AF-A0A7P0Z4M7-F1
#
_cell.length_a   1.000
_cell.length_b   1.000
_cell.length_c   1.000
_cell.angle_alpha   90.00
_cell.angle_beta   90.00
_cell.angle_gamma   90.00
#
_symmetry.space_group_name_H-M   'P 1'
#
loop_
_entity.id
_entity.type
_entity.pdbx_description
1 polymer ?
#
loop_
_entity_poly.entity_id
_entity_poly.type
_entity_poly.pdbx_seq_one_letter_code
_entity_poly.pdbx_strand_id
1 'polypeptide(L)'
;MQLLQESLAQARLGSRRPARLLMPSQLVSQVGKELLRLAYSEPCGLRGALLDVCVEQGKSCHSVGQLALDPSLVPTFQLTLVLRLDSRLWPKIQGLFSSANSPFLPGFSQSLTLSTGFRVIKKKLYSSEQLLIEEC
;
A
#
# COMPACT_ATOMS: atom_id res chain seq x y z
N MET A 1 -3.50 -10.22 3.99
CA MET A 1 -2.17 -9.56 4.11
C MET A 1 -1.13 -10.13 3.16
N GLN A 2 -1.03 -11.45 2.97
CA GLN A 2 -0.03 -12.05 2.05
C GLN A 2 -0.10 -11.50 0.62
N LEU A 3 -1.28 -11.49 -0.02
CA LEU A 3 -1.46 -10.95 -1.38
C LEU A 3 -1.04 -9.47 -1.50
N LEU A 4 -1.28 -8.68 -0.45
CA LEU A 4 -0.85 -7.29 -0.40
C LEU A 4 0.69 -7.19 -0.41
N GLN A 5 1.36 -8.02 0.38
CA GLN A 5 2.83 -8.06 0.42
C GLN A 5 3.43 -8.52 -0.92
N GLU A 6 2.81 -9.50 -1.59
CA GLU A 6 3.21 -9.96 -2.92
C GLU A 6 3.03 -8.87 -3.99
N SER A 7 1.91 -8.14 -3.94
CA SER A 7 1.65 -6.99 -4.82
C SER A 7 2.68 -5.87 -4.60
N LEU A 8 2.97 -5.54 -3.34
CA LEU A 8 3.96 -4.54 -2.97
C LEU A 8 5.39 -4.93 -3.38
N ALA A 9 5.72 -6.22 -3.39
CA ALA A 9 7.02 -6.70 -3.87
C ALA A 9 7.25 -6.47 -5.38
N GLN A 10 6.19 -6.18 -6.15
CA GLN A 10 6.24 -5.92 -7.59
C GLN A 10 5.69 -4.54 -7.97
N ALA A 11 5.52 -3.64 -7.00
CA ALA A 11 4.89 -2.34 -7.18
C ALA A 11 5.67 -1.43 -8.14
N ARG A 12 4.96 -0.53 -8.81
CA ARG A 12 5.53 0.49 -9.71
C ARG A 12 5.17 1.87 -9.21
N LEU A 13 6.18 2.65 -8.83
CA LEU A 13 6.02 4.00 -8.25
C LEU A 13 6.33 5.06 -9.31
N GLY A 14 5.40 5.28 -10.25
CA GLY A 14 5.54 6.31 -11.30
C GLY A 14 6.57 6.00 -12.41
N SER A 15 7.18 4.81 -12.41
CA SER A 15 8.10 4.36 -13.46
C SER A 15 7.76 2.94 -13.92
N ARG A 16 8.27 2.51 -15.08
CA ARG A 16 8.10 1.12 -15.57
C ARG A 16 8.89 0.09 -14.75
N ARG A 17 9.91 0.54 -14.02
CA ARG A 17 10.78 -0.34 -13.22
C ARG A 17 10.05 -0.75 -11.93
N PRO A 18 9.96 -2.06 -11.64
CA PRO A 18 9.39 -2.50 -10.38
C PRO A 18 10.29 -2.09 -9.20
N ALA A 19 9.67 -1.72 -8.10
CA ALA A 19 10.31 -1.46 -6.82
C ALA A 19 9.80 -2.52 -5.83
N ARG A 20 10.74 -3.24 -5.19
CA ARG A 20 10.38 -4.25 -4.20
C ARG A 20 10.10 -3.58 -2.87
N LEU A 21 8.83 -3.36 -2.54
CA LEU A 21 8.42 -2.74 -1.29
C LEU A 21 8.21 -3.79 -0.20
N LEU A 22 8.76 -3.55 0.98
CA LEU A 22 8.68 -4.46 2.14
C LEU A 22 7.85 -3.82 3.25
N MET A 23 6.87 -4.56 3.76
CA MET A 23 6.10 -4.18 4.94
C MET A 23 6.78 -4.72 6.20
N PRO A 24 7.13 -3.87 7.19
CA PRO A 24 7.52 -4.33 8.52
C PRO A 24 6.41 -5.19 9.16
N SER A 25 6.79 -6.19 9.97
CA SER A 25 5.81 -7.08 10.64
C SER A 25 4.81 -6.32 11.52
N GLN A 26 5.27 -5.27 12.20
CA GLN A 26 4.42 -4.36 12.96
C GLN A 26 3.37 -3.68 12.07
N LEU A 27 3.78 -3.17 10.90
CA LEU A 27 2.88 -2.53 9.94
C LEU A 27 1.83 -3.53 9.43
N VAL A 28 2.24 -4.75 9.10
CA VAL A 28 1.32 -5.82 8.67
C VAL A 28 0.23 -6.08 9.72
N SER A 29 0.64 -6.17 11.00
CA SER A 29 -0.29 -6.39 12.12
C SER A 29 -1.24 -5.21 12.33
N GLN A 30 -0.73 -3.98 12.33
CA GLN A 30 -1.53 -2.77 12.53
C GLN A 30 -2.52 -2.54 11.38
N VAL A 31 -2.08 -2.67 10.13
CA VAL A 31 -2.95 -2.57 8.95
C VAL A 31 -4.06 -3.63 9.01
N GLY A 32 -3.73 -4.88 9.33
CA GLY A 32 -4.72 -5.95 9.43
C GLY A 32 -5.80 -5.66 10.48
N LYS A 33 -5.41 -5.18 11.66
CA LYS A 33 -6.35 -4.79 12.73
C LYS A 33 -7.26 -3.65 12.29
N GLU A 34 -6.68 -2.64 11.65
CA GLU A 34 -7.41 -1.44 11.26
C GLU A 34 -8.42 -1.70 10.14
N LEU A 35 -8.05 -2.50 9.13
CA LEU A 35 -8.97 -2.93 8.08
C LEU A 35 -10.16 -3.71 8.67
N LEU A 36 -9.91 -4.60 9.63
CA LEU A 36 -10.97 -5.35 10.30
C LEU A 36 -11.88 -4.44 11.13
N ARG A 37 -11.29 -3.48 11.87
CA ARG A 37 -12.03 -2.53 12.71
C ARG A 37 -13.00 -1.69 11.88
N LEU A 38 -12.52 -1.12 10.77
CA LEU A 38 -13.36 -0.31 9.87
C LEU A 38 -14.46 -1.12 9.20
N ALA A 39 -14.14 -2.35 8.79
CA ALA A 39 -15.05 -3.22 8.07
C ALA A 39 -16.11 -3.88 8.96
N TYR A 40 -15.87 -4.04 10.27
CA TYR A 40 -16.82 -4.73 11.16
C TYR A 40 -18.21 -4.08 11.20
N SER A 41 -18.28 -2.77 10.98
CA SER A 41 -19.53 -2.01 10.92
C SER A 41 -20.27 -2.11 9.57
N GLU A 42 -19.74 -2.86 8.61
CA GLU A 42 -20.24 -2.92 7.24
C GLU A 42 -20.94 -4.25 6.94
N PRO A 43 -21.97 -4.26 6.07
CA PRO A 43 -22.55 -5.50 5.56
C PRO A 43 -21.46 -6.39 4.93
N CYS A 44 -21.52 -7.69 5.23
CA CYS A 44 -20.53 -8.68 4.80
C CYS A 44 -19.10 -8.47 5.36
N GLY A 45 -18.90 -7.51 6.28
CA GLY A 45 -17.60 -7.22 6.87
C GLY A 45 -16.53 -6.94 5.82
N LEU A 46 -15.31 -7.42 6.07
CA LEU A 46 -14.17 -7.21 5.17
C LEU A 46 -14.41 -7.78 3.76
N ARG A 47 -15.26 -8.80 3.61
CA ARG A 47 -15.57 -9.40 2.30
C ARG A 47 -16.31 -8.44 1.37
N GLY A 48 -17.07 -7.50 1.93
CA GLY A 48 -17.78 -6.46 1.16
C GLY A 48 -16.90 -5.28 0.73
N ALA A 49 -15.60 -5.32 1.03
CA ALA A 49 -14.70 -4.21 0.78
C ALA A 49 -14.05 -4.27 -0.61
N LEU A 50 -13.91 -3.10 -1.22
CA LEU A 50 -12.95 -2.82 -2.27
C LEU A 50 -11.70 -2.21 -1.62
N LEU A 51 -10.58 -2.94 -1.64
CA LEU A 51 -9.32 -2.44 -1.11
C LEU A 51 -8.59 -1.67 -2.21
N ASP A 52 -8.38 -0.39 -2.00
CA ASP A 52 -7.57 0.48 -2.85
C ASP A 52 -6.24 0.76 -2.15
N VAL A 53 -5.11 0.52 -2.80
CA VAL A 53 -3.79 0.59 -2.19
C VAL A 53 -2.95 1.64 -2.90
N CYS A 54 -2.41 2.58 -2.12
CA CYS A 54 -1.49 3.59 -2.63
C CYS A 54 -0.29 3.79 -1.70
N VAL A 55 0.79 4.30 -2.27
CA VAL A 55 2.05 4.57 -1.57
C VAL A 55 2.40 6.04 -1.71
N GLU A 56 2.44 6.74 -0.58
CA GLU A 56 2.94 8.10 -0.44
C GLU A 56 4.47 8.12 -0.51
N GLN A 57 4.98 9.01 -1.36
CA GLN A 57 6.40 9.32 -1.52
C GLN A 57 6.57 10.86 -1.56
N GLY A 58 6.88 11.44 -0.40
CA GLY A 58 6.94 12.89 -0.25
C GLY A 58 5.56 13.52 -0.53
N LYS A 59 5.45 14.34 -1.58
CA LYS A 59 4.19 14.96 -2.02
C LYS A 59 3.42 14.13 -3.07
N SER A 60 4.01 13.04 -3.55
CA SER A 60 3.39 12.17 -4.57
C SER A 60 2.68 11.01 -3.91
N CYS A 61 1.58 10.56 -4.52
CA CYS A 61 0.86 9.36 -4.11
C CYS A 61 0.68 8.45 -5.31
N HIS A 62 1.24 7.24 -5.24
CA HIS A 62 1.25 6.28 -6.34
C HIS A 62 0.22 5.18 -6.09
N SER A 63 -0.74 5.02 -6.98
CA SER A 63 -1.65 3.86 -6.94
C SER A 63 -0.87 2.59 -7.25
N VAL A 64 -0.97 1.60 -6.36
CA VAL A 64 -0.36 0.27 -6.53
C VAL A 64 -1.36 -0.68 -7.18
N GLY A 65 -2.62 -0.58 -6.79
CA GLY A 65 -3.70 -1.37 -7.36
C GLY A 65 -4.93 -1.40 -6.48
N GLN A 66 -5.96 -2.04 -7.00
CA GLN A 66 -7.26 -2.16 -6.37
C GLN A 66 -7.72 -3.62 -6.43
N LEU A 67 -8.35 -4.10 -5.36
CA LEU A 67 -8.77 -5.50 -5.23
C LEU A 67 -10.11 -5.59 -4.51
N ALA A 68 -11.10 -6.22 -5.15
CA ALA A 68 -12.29 -6.71 -4.44
C ALA A 68 -11.89 -7.90 -3.57
N LEU A 69 -12.16 -7.83 -2.27
CA LEU A 69 -11.67 -8.84 -1.31
C LEU A 69 -12.43 -10.17 -1.38
N ASP A 70 -13.62 -10.18 -1.97
CA ASP A 70 -14.38 -11.39 -2.27
C ASP A 70 -14.96 -11.30 -3.70
N PRO A 71 -14.52 -12.15 -4.65
CA PRO A 71 -14.99 -12.10 -6.03
C PRO A 71 -16.46 -12.54 -6.19
N SER A 72 -17.06 -13.16 -5.17
CA SER A 72 -18.47 -13.55 -5.17
C SER A 72 -19.41 -12.43 -4.72
N LEU A 73 -18.87 -11.31 -4.22
CA LEU A 73 -19.64 -10.19 -3.69
C LEU A 73 -19.37 -8.92 -4.50
N VAL A 74 -20.41 -8.09 -4.66
CA VAL A 74 -20.25 -6.72 -5.14
C VAL A 74 -19.80 -5.85 -3.96
N PRO A 75 -18.65 -5.15 -4.05
CA PRO A 75 -18.21 -4.29 -2.97
C PRO A 75 -19.20 -3.16 -2.69
N THR A 76 -19.45 -2.86 -1.42
CA THR A 76 -20.40 -1.80 -0.99
C THR A 76 -19.71 -0.62 -0.33
N PHE A 77 -18.45 -0.79 0.06
CA PHE A 77 -17.59 0.25 0.60
C PHE A 77 -16.15 0.05 0.10
N GLN A 78 -15.39 1.13 0.08
CA GLN A 78 -13.98 1.16 -0.24
C GLN A 78 -13.17 1.43 1.02
N LEU A 79 -12.06 0.70 1.17
CA LEU A 79 -10.99 0.99 2.11
C LEU A 79 -9.78 1.45 1.28
N THR A 80 -9.44 2.72 1.35
CA THR A 80 -8.20 3.24 0.75
C THR A 80 -7.09 3.16 1.78
N LEU A 81 -6.16 2.24 1.58
CA LEU A 81 -4.96 2.03 2.38
C LEU A 81 -3.81 2.88 1.80
N VAL A 82 -3.39 3.88 2.57
CA VAL A 82 -2.28 4.77 2.24
C VAL A 82 -1.05 4.37 3.03
N LEU A 83 -0.09 3.76 2.35
CA LEU A 83 1.21 3.39 2.92
C LEU A 83 2.23 4.50 2.66
N ARG A 84 3.25 4.63 3.50
CA ARG A 84 4.29 5.65 3.34
C ARG A 84 5.64 5.02 3.11
N LEU A 85 6.40 5.52 2.14
CA LEU A 85 7.80 5.16 2.00
C LEU A 85 8.63 5.87 3.09
N ASP A 86 9.60 5.19 3.71
CA ASP A 86 10.48 5.85 4.67
C ASP A 86 11.31 6.94 3.97
N SER A 87 11.07 8.20 4.35
CA SER A 87 11.72 9.38 3.78
C SER A 87 13.23 9.40 4.01
N ARG A 88 13.73 8.66 5.02
CA ARG A 88 15.17 8.51 5.31
C ARG A 88 15.92 7.77 4.20
N LEU A 89 15.23 6.97 3.39
CA LEU A 89 15.84 6.18 2.31
C LEU A 89 15.82 6.89 0.95
N TRP A 90 15.22 8.08 0.85
CA TRP A 90 15.07 8.77 -0.44
C TRP A 90 15.53 10.24 -0.49
N PRO A 91 16.83 10.55 -0.37
CA PRO A 91 17.33 11.82 -0.84
C PRO A 91 18.41 11.59 -1.90
N LYS A 92 18.11 11.77 -3.19
CA LYS A 92 19.13 12.06 -4.23
C LYS A 92 20.23 11.01 -4.52
N ILE A 93 20.23 9.84 -3.89
CA ILE A 93 21.40 8.93 -3.86
C ILE A 93 21.35 7.75 -4.87
N GLN A 94 20.18 7.40 -5.45
CA GLN A 94 20.16 6.39 -6.52
C GLN A 94 20.96 6.82 -7.78
N GLY A 95 21.11 8.13 -8.00
CA GLY A 95 21.90 8.68 -9.11
C GLY A 95 23.41 8.48 -8.98
N LEU A 96 23.94 8.26 -7.77
CA LEU A 96 25.38 8.09 -7.52
C LEU A 96 25.81 6.63 -7.43
N PHE A 97 24.92 5.72 -7.01
CA PHE A 97 25.25 4.29 -6.93
C PHE A 97 24.91 3.48 -8.18
N SER A 98 24.25 4.09 -9.18
CA SER A 98 24.09 3.48 -10.51
C SER A 98 25.40 3.45 -11.32
N SER A 99 26.42 4.23 -10.92
CA SER A 99 27.74 4.27 -11.57
C SER A 99 28.77 3.30 -10.95
N ALA A 100 28.46 2.65 -9.83
CA ALA A 100 29.35 1.70 -9.17
C ALA A 100 28.93 0.24 -9.42
N ASN A 101 28.27 -0.03 -10.55
CA ASN A 101 28.06 -1.38 -11.04
C ASN A 101 29.41 -1.93 -11.50
N SER A 102 30.10 -2.60 -10.58
CA SER A 102 30.99 -3.71 -10.90
C SER A 102 30.30 -4.61 -11.95
N PRO A 103 30.99 -5.00 -13.04
CA PRO A 103 30.40 -5.81 -14.11
C PRO A 103 30.08 -7.27 -13.70
N PHE A 104 30.08 -7.61 -12.40
CA PHE A 104 29.97 -8.98 -11.90
C PHE A 104 28.77 -9.28 -11.00
N LEU A 105 27.78 -8.39 -10.83
CA LEU A 105 26.54 -8.71 -10.10
C LEU A 105 25.28 -8.33 -10.88
N PRO A 106 24.56 -9.30 -11.48
CA PRO A 106 23.31 -9.03 -12.17
C PRO A 106 22.19 -8.80 -11.14
N GLY A 107 21.52 -7.64 -11.22
CA GLY A 107 20.09 -7.58 -10.97
C GLY A 107 19.56 -7.29 -9.55
N PHE A 108 20.36 -6.83 -8.58
CA PHE A 108 19.79 -6.49 -7.26
C PHE A 108 19.03 -5.14 -7.30
N SER A 109 17.74 -5.16 -7.63
CA SER A 109 16.85 -4.05 -7.28
C SER A 109 16.80 -3.96 -5.75
N GLN A 110 17.40 -2.90 -5.18
CA GLN A 110 17.36 -2.66 -3.74
C GLN A 110 15.90 -2.67 -3.25
N SER A 111 15.64 -3.45 -2.20
CA SER A 111 14.32 -3.50 -1.56
C SER A 111 14.12 -2.24 -0.71
N LEU A 112 12.93 -1.65 -0.76
CA LEU A 112 12.59 -0.43 -0.03
C LEU A 112 11.60 -0.78 1.08
N THR A 113 11.96 -0.47 2.32
CA THR A 113 11.08 -0.71 3.47
C THR A 113 10.10 0.43 3.63
N LEU A 114 8.83 0.08 3.85
CA LEU A 114 7.76 1.04 4.15
C LEU A 114 7.87 1.53 5.59
N SER A 115 7.46 2.78 5.82
CA SER A 115 7.25 3.35 7.14
C SER A 115 6.14 2.59 7.88
N THR A 116 6.22 2.56 9.21
CA THR A 116 5.15 2.01 10.06
C THR A 116 3.91 2.92 10.11
N GLY A 117 4.03 4.19 9.72
CA GLY A 117 2.88 5.10 9.64
C GLY A 117 2.04 4.84 8.38
N PHE A 118 0.73 4.76 8.54
CA PHE A 118 -0.22 4.52 7.46
C PHE A 118 -1.56 5.20 7.75
N ARG A 119 -2.42 5.30 6.74
CA ARG A 119 -3.80 5.79 6.90
C ARG A 119 -4.76 4.82 6.23
N VAL A 120 -5.96 4.68 6.79
CA VAL A 120 -7.05 3.94 6.14
C VAL A 120 -8.27 4.83 6.11
N ILE A 121 -8.84 4.98 4.92
CA ILE A 121 -10.01 5.83 4.68
C ILE A 121 -11.15 4.93 4.25
N LYS A 122 -12.28 4.98 4.96
CA LYS A 122 -13.49 4.24 4.59
C LYS A 122 -14.47 5.15 3.87
N LYS A 123 -14.97 4.71 2.72
CA LYS A 123 -16.00 5.39 1.93
C LYS A 123 -17.09 4.41 1.50
N LYS A 124 -18.36 4.71 1.77
CA LYS A 124 -19.50 3.97 1.18
C LYS A 124 -19.55 4.23 -0.33
N LEU A 125 -19.75 3.18 -1.13
CA LEU A 125 -19.74 3.32 -2.59
C LEU A 125 -21.08 3.84 -3.15
N TYR A 126 -22.18 3.59 -2.43
CA TYR A 126 -23.55 3.89 -2.90
C TYR A 126 -24.35 4.73 -1.91
N SER A 127 -23.69 5.63 -1.18
CA SER A 127 -24.32 6.53 -0.20
C SER A 127 -23.70 7.93 -0.29
N SER A 128 -24.50 8.96 0.02
CA SER A 128 -24.05 10.35 0.17
C SER A 128 -23.47 10.66 1.56
N GLU A 129 -23.33 9.65 2.42
CA GLU A 129 -22.73 9.79 3.76
C GLU A 129 -21.27 10.28 3.72
N GLN A 130 -20.87 10.97 4.79
CA GLN A 130 -19.59 11.67 4.91
C GLN A 130 -18.40 10.69 5.05
N LEU A 131 -17.26 11.04 4.46
CA LEU A 131 -16.03 10.22 4.50
C LEU A 131 -15.52 10.05 5.94
N LEU A 132 -15.17 8.82 6.32
CA LEU A 132 -14.51 8.52 7.59
C LEU A 132 -13.00 8.36 7.35
N ILE A 133 -12.21 9.27 7.91
CA ILE A 133 -10.74 9.28 7.81
C ILE A 133 -10.19 8.92 9.18
N GLU A 134 -9.45 7.82 9.28
CA GLU A 134 -8.74 7.45 10.50
C GLU A 134 -7.22 7.49 10.27
N GLU A 135 -6.53 8.20 11.16
CA GLU A 135 -5.07 8.33 11.14
C GLU A 135 -4.48 7.46 12.25
N CYS A 136 -3.52 6.60 11.90
CA CYS A 136 -2.88 5.64 12.81
C CYS A 136 -1.36 5.77 12.80
#